data_AF-A0A960X2H8-F1
#
_entry.id   AF-A0A960X2H8-F1
#
_cell.length_a   1.000
_cell.length_b   1.000
_cell.length_c   1.000
_cell.angle_alpha   90.00
_cell.angle_beta   90.00
_cell.angle_gamma   90.00
#
_symmetry.space_group_name_H-M   'P 1'
#
loop_
_entity.id
_entity.type
_entity.pdbx_description
1 polymer ?
#
loop_
_entity_poly.entity_id
_entity_poly.type
_entity_poly.pdbx_seq_one_letter_code
_entity_poly.pdbx_strand_id
1 'polypeptide(L)'
;MKWIFLAILTVVVMPSAAREVQSHGIFFERWLGDNFFGGYVPHSYTQKWDIPAGANREHGGIPVNPKAIKYGTPIDMGDALRQFKIDETFLLIVGFWEQPSPEVKTWVNAQAITVTPEVWRKLWGDITEPDLEKLVAVIKDKSLTLEQARAKAKAMKGVAPFTNAVIQVNPKIDGSQRRLQCSIRFDDFFQHLVPEGKKDKVGAAKVFGRVIPPVAAPPRTITAPSSSH
;
A
#
# COMPACT_ATOMS: atom_id res chain seq x y z
N MET A 1 -58.77 23.11 1.43
CA MET A 1 -57.47 23.36 2.09
C MET A 1 -56.89 22.02 2.53
N LYS A 2 -55.99 21.41 1.76
CA LYS A 2 -55.25 20.20 2.14
C LYS A 2 -53.78 20.45 1.80
N TRP A 3 -52.95 20.55 2.85
CA TRP A 3 -51.52 20.78 2.75
C TRP A 3 -50.83 19.44 2.49
N ILE A 4 -50.02 19.37 1.43
CA ILE A 4 -49.13 18.24 1.14
C ILE A 4 -47.80 18.53 1.83
N PHE A 5 -47.44 17.74 2.84
CA PHE A 5 -46.08 17.71 3.37
C PHE A 5 -45.25 16.77 2.48
N LEU A 6 -44.30 17.33 1.72
CA LEU A 6 -43.29 16.58 1.01
C LEU A 6 -42.06 16.46 1.93
N ALA A 7 -41.85 15.29 2.51
CA ALA A 7 -40.64 14.98 3.26
C ALA A 7 -39.51 14.62 2.27
N ILE A 8 -38.50 15.49 2.17
CA ILE A 8 -37.28 15.23 1.40
C ILE A 8 -36.38 14.33 2.25
N LEU A 9 -36.34 13.03 1.92
CA LEU A 9 -35.41 12.08 2.51
C LEU A 9 -34.04 12.25 1.83
N THR A 10 -33.10 12.91 2.51
CA THR A 10 -31.72 13.05 2.02
C THR A 10 -30.98 11.73 2.23
N VAL A 11 -30.86 10.93 1.17
CA VAL A 11 -30.04 9.71 1.19
C VAL A 11 -28.57 10.12 1.12
N VAL A 12 -27.86 10.00 2.24
CA VAL A 12 -26.41 10.15 2.31
C VAL A 12 -25.78 8.87 1.74
N VAL A 13 -25.25 8.93 0.51
CA VAL A 13 -24.48 7.84 -0.08
C VAL A 13 -23.05 7.91 0.45
N MET A 14 -22.68 6.96 1.32
CA MET A 14 -21.31 6.79 1.80
C MET A 14 -20.53 5.84 0.88
N PRO A 15 -19.27 6.15 0.48
CA PRO A 15 -18.48 5.29 -0.41
C PRO A 15 -17.95 4.04 0.33
N SER A 16 -18.38 2.85 -0.09
CA SER A 16 -18.05 1.56 0.54
C SER A 16 -16.68 0.98 0.16
N ALA A 17 -16.16 1.32 -1.03
CA ALA A 17 -14.94 0.71 -1.58
C ALA A 17 -13.66 1.08 -0.80
N ALA A 18 -13.56 2.31 -0.26
CA ALA A 18 -12.40 2.73 0.53
C ALA A 18 -12.29 1.98 1.87
N ARG A 19 -13.43 1.57 2.45
CA ARG A 19 -13.53 0.88 3.74
C ARG A 19 -13.06 -0.58 3.65
N GLU A 20 -13.33 -1.26 2.54
CA GLU A 20 -12.90 -2.66 2.29
C GLU A 20 -11.38 -2.76 2.04
N VAL A 21 -10.78 -1.74 1.42
CA VAL A 21 -9.32 -1.70 1.18
C VAL A 21 -8.54 -1.59 2.49
N GLN A 22 -9.07 -0.84 3.46
CA GLN A 22 -8.40 -0.66 4.76
C GLN A 22 -8.59 -1.84 5.72
N SER A 23 -9.73 -2.54 5.71
CA SER A 23 -10.04 -3.54 6.75
C SER A 23 -9.07 -4.73 6.80
N HIS A 24 -8.64 -5.24 5.64
CA HIS A 24 -7.76 -6.40 5.56
C HIS A 24 -6.28 -6.04 5.78
N GLY A 25 -5.85 -4.85 5.38
CA GLY A 25 -4.54 -4.32 5.76
C GLY A 25 -4.43 -4.16 7.27
N ILE A 26 -5.43 -3.54 7.89
CA ILE A 26 -5.51 -3.39 9.35
C ILE A 26 -5.54 -4.75 10.05
N PHE A 27 -6.28 -5.72 9.52
CA PHE A 27 -6.28 -7.08 10.06
C PHE A 27 -4.88 -7.70 10.03
N PHE A 28 -4.18 -7.59 8.90
CA PHE A 28 -2.85 -8.19 8.74
C PHE A 28 -1.84 -7.55 9.69
N GLU A 29 -1.82 -6.22 9.76
CA GLU A 29 -0.97 -5.46 10.68
C GLU A 29 -1.24 -5.82 12.14
N ARG A 30 -2.52 -5.89 12.53
CA ARG A 30 -2.91 -6.29 13.88
C ARG A 30 -2.52 -7.73 14.19
N TRP A 31 -2.78 -8.64 13.27
CA TRP A 31 -2.42 -10.05 13.44
C TRP A 31 -0.90 -10.20 13.62
N LEU A 32 -0.09 -9.48 12.84
CA LEU A 32 1.35 -9.45 13.04
C LEU A 32 1.73 -8.89 14.41
N GLY A 33 1.14 -7.75 14.81
CA GLY A 33 1.33 -7.14 16.13
C GLY A 33 1.07 -8.11 17.27
N ASP A 34 -0.11 -8.74 17.26
CA ASP A 34 -0.58 -9.66 18.29
C ASP A 34 0.26 -10.95 18.38
N ASN A 35 0.83 -11.42 17.27
CA ASN A 35 1.51 -12.73 17.22
C ASN A 35 3.04 -12.65 17.31
N PHE A 36 3.66 -11.54 16.92
CA PHE A 36 5.13 -11.45 16.81
C PHE A 36 5.75 -10.20 17.43
N PHE A 37 4.96 -9.16 17.72
CA PHE A 37 5.47 -7.85 18.13
C PHE A 37 4.84 -7.36 19.44
N GLY A 38 4.56 -8.29 20.35
CA GLY A 38 4.11 -7.98 21.72
C GLY A 38 2.76 -7.26 21.79
N GLY A 39 1.89 -7.43 20.79
CA GLY A 39 0.62 -6.72 20.69
C GLY A 39 0.77 -5.24 20.34
N TYR A 40 1.87 -4.86 19.67
CA TYR A 40 2.12 -3.46 19.31
C TYR A 40 0.96 -2.87 18.49
N VAL A 41 0.50 -1.70 18.93
CA VAL A 41 -0.48 -0.88 18.20
C VAL A 41 0.18 0.47 17.85
N PRO A 42 0.19 0.86 16.57
CA PRO A 42 0.65 2.17 16.14
C PRO A 42 0.05 3.34 16.94
N HIS A 43 0.89 4.19 17.51
CA HIS A 43 0.43 5.41 18.18
C HIS A 43 -0.11 6.47 17.22
N SER A 44 0.42 6.51 16.00
CA SER A 44 0.01 7.44 14.94
C SER A 44 0.31 6.85 13.57
N TYR A 45 -0.53 7.15 12.58
CA TYR A 45 -0.27 6.83 11.18
C TYR A 45 0.90 7.63 10.58
N THR A 46 1.41 8.64 11.27
CA THR A 46 2.52 9.50 10.82
C THR A 46 3.89 9.03 11.29
N GLN A 47 3.96 8.02 12.16
CA GLN A 47 5.23 7.47 12.64
C GLN A 47 6.09 6.94 11.48
N LYS A 48 7.42 6.90 11.68
CA LYS A 48 8.39 6.49 10.64
C LYS A 48 8.12 5.05 10.16
N TRP A 49 7.91 4.14 11.10
CA TRP A 49 7.76 2.71 10.90
C TRP A 49 6.45 2.20 11.47
N ASP A 50 5.77 1.32 10.75
CA ASP A 50 4.52 0.72 11.19
C ASP A 50 4.69 -0.04 12.51
N ILE A 51 5.82 -0.76 12.66
CA ILE A 51 6.27 -1.33 13.95
C ILE A 51 7.74 -0.91 14.17
N PRO A 52 8.06 -0.19 15.25
CA PRO A 52 9.42 0.26 15.52
C PRO A 52 10.32 -0.89 16.01
N ALA A 53 11.64 -0.71 15.87
CA ALA A 53 12.67 -1.63 16.34
C ALA A 53 12.45 -2.16 17.77
N GLY A 54 12.11 -1.26 18.71
CA GLY A 54 11.91 -1.62 20.12
C GLY A 54 10.72 -2.55 20.39
N ALA A 55 9.76 -2.64 19.46
CA ALA A 55 8.64 -3.58 19.52
C ALA A 55 9.01 -4.96 18.92
N ASN A 56 10.00 -5.01 18.02
CA ASN A 56 10.47 -6.22 17.37
C ASN A 56 11.60 -6.90 18.17
N ARG A 57 11.26 -7.55 19.28
CA ARG A 57 12.26 -8.19 20.17
C ARG A 57 12.78 -9.53 19.66
N GLU A 58 11.98 -10.25 18.88
CA GLU A 58 12.26 -11.65 18.50
C GLU A 58 12.81 -11.80 17.08
N HIS A 59 12.71 -10.76 16.24
CA HIS A 59 13.15 -10.79 14.85
C HIS A 59 14.18 -9.69 14.54
N GLY A 60 15.22 -9.63 15.38
CA GLY A 60 16.44 -8.88 15.13
C GLY A 60 16.47 -7.44 15.66
N GLY A 61 15.44 -6.95 16.35
CA GLY A 61 15.47 -5.58 16.89
C GLY A 61 15.45 -4.51 15.82
N ILE A 62 15.00 -4.83 14.60
CA ILE A 62 14.92 -3.90 13.47
C ILE A 62 13.48 -3.44 13.22
N PRO A 63 13.26 -2.24 12.67
CA PRO A 63 11.91 -1.79 12.34
C PRO A 63 11.23 -2.71 11.32
N VAL A 64 9.90 -2.76 11.36
CA VAL A 64 9.10 -3.64 10.49
C VAL A 64 8.12 -2.81 9.67
N ASN A 65 8.02 -3.16 8.40
CA ASN A 65 7.14 -2.58 7.41
C ASN A 65 6.23 -3.69 6.85
N PRO A 66 5.04 -3.89 7.41
CA PRO A 66 4.06 -4.84 6.90
C PRO A 66 3.31 -4.28 5.68
N LYS A 67 2.96 -5.18 4.77
CA LYS A 67 2.20 -4.88 3.54
C LYS A 67 1.20 -5.99 3.26
N ALA A 68 -0.05 -5.60 3.08
CA ALA A 68 -1.15 -6.49 2.68
C ALA A 68 -1.54 -6.18 1.22
N ILE A 69 -1.13 -7.03 0.30
CA ILE A 69 -1.19 -6.74 -1.14
C ILE A 69 -2.04 -7.78 -1.86
N LYS A 70 -2.79 -7.37 -2.88
CA LYS A 70 -3.47 -8.34 -3.75
C LYS A 70 -2.43 -9.15 -4.52
N TYR A 71 -2.57 -10.46 -4.57
CA TYR A 71 -1.64 -11.31 -5.32
C TYR A 71 -1.56 -10.88 -6.79
N GLY A 72 -0.35 -10.77 -7.32
CA GLY A 72 -0.09 -10.34 -8.69
C GLY A 72 -0.11 -8.82 -8.92
N THR A 73 -0.37 -7.99 -7.90
CA THR A 73 -0.34 -6.52 -8.04
C THR A 73 0.94 -5.91 -7.45
N PRO A 74 1.31 -4.68 -7.86
CA PRO A 74 2.41 -3.96 -7.24
C PRO A 74 2.24 -3.82 -5.72
N ILE A 75 3.37 -3.79 -5.03
CA ILE A 75 3.46 -3.61 -3.58
C ILE A 75 3.59 -2.11 -3.31
N ASP A 76 2.54 -1.50 -2.79
CA ASP A 76 2.53 -0.07 -2.46
C ASP A 76 3.38 0.21 -1.21
N MET A 77 4.37 1.10 -1.32
CA MET A 77 5.34 1.37 -0.25
C MET A 77 5.09 2.70 0.50
N GLY A 78 4.06 3.44 0.13
CA GLY A 78 3.73 4.72 0.75
C GLY A 78 4.49 5.90 0.12
N ASP A 79 4.85 6.91 0.93
CA ASP A 79 5.48 8.16 0.46
C ASP A 79 6.90 7.92 -0.09
N ALA A 80 7.16 8.37 -1.32
CA ALA A 80 8.41 8.07 -2.02
C ALA A 80 9.64 8.72 -1.37
N LEU A 81 9.53 9.97 -0.87
CA LEU A 81 10.66 10.64 -0.22
C LEU A 81 11.02 9.96 1.10
N ARG A 82 10.02 9.57 1.89
CA ARG A 82 10.24 8.80 3.13
C ARG A 82 10.92 7.46 2.84
N GLN A 83 10.46 6.75 1.81
CA GLN A 83 11.05 5.47 1.43
C GLN A 83 12.47 5.63 0.87
N PHE A 84 12.74 6.68 0.10
CA PHE A 84 14.07 6.97 -0.45
C PHE A 84 15.10 7.22 0.66
N LYS A 85 14.69 7.86 1.76
CA LYS A 85 15.54 8.20 2.90
C LYS A 85 15.76 7.07 3.91
N ILE A 86 15.30 5.86 3.63
CA ILE A 86 15.58 4.71 4.51
C ILE A 86 17.06 4.36 4.39
N ASP A 87 17.76 4.52 5.50
CA ASP A 87 19.20 4.31 5.66
C ASP A 87 19.54 3.27 6.74
N GLU A 88 18.52 2.60 7.28
CA GLU A 88 18.64 1.52 8.27
C GLU A 88 18.06 0.20 7.74
N THR A 89 18.58 -0.92 8.23
CA THR A 89 18.04 -2.25 7.94
C THR A 89 16.63 -2.39 8.52
N PHE A 90 15.71 -2.97 7.75
CA PHE A 90 14.34 -3.18 8.20
C PHE A 90 13.79 -4.53 7.72
N LEU A 91 12.72 -4.98 8.37
CA LEU A 91 11.99 -6.19 8.05
C LEU A 91 10.78 -5.84 7.20
N LEU A 92 10.75 -6.24 5.94
CA LEU A 92 9.59 -6.11 5.06
C LEU A 92 8.78 -7.40 5.13
N ILE A 93 7.53 -7.31 5.61
CA ILE A 93 6.61 -8.46 5.67
C ILE A 93 5.48 -8.22 4.70
N VAL A 94 5.43 -8.99 3.61
CA VAL A 94 4.39 -8.87 2.59
C VAL A 94 3.50 -10.09 2.63
N GLY A 95 2.23 -9.89 3.01
CA GLY A 95 1.17 -10.86 2.81
C GLY A 95 0.47 -10.61 1.47
N PHE A 96 0.30 -11.66 0.67
CA PHE A 96 -0.45 -11.60 -0.58
C PHE A 96 -1.79 -12.30 -0.43
N TRP A 97 -2.88 -11.58 -0.73
CA TRP A 97 -4.24 -12.10 -0.64
C TRP A 97 -4.92 -12.23 -2.01
N GLU A 98 -5.86 -13.15 -2.09
CA GLU A 98 -6.86 -13.23 -3.17
C GLU A 98 -8.26 -13.18 -2.60
N GLN A 99 -9.22 -12.84 -3.46
CA GLN A 99 -10.64 -12.78 -3.11
C GLN A 99 -11.39 -13.74 -4.03
N PRO A 100 -11.41 -15.05 -3.73
CA PRO A 100 -12.08 -16.04 -4.56
C PRO A 100 -13.61 -15.87 -4.60
N SER A 101 -14.20 -15.30 -3.54
CA SER A 101 -15.60 -14.87 -3.51
C SER A 101 -15.71 -13.46 -2.92
N PRO A 102 -16.82 -12.73 -3.14
CA PRO A 102 -17.01 -11.40 -2.55
C PRO A 102 -16.86 -11.37 -1.03
N GLU A 103 -17.16 -12.48 -0.35
CA GLU A 103 -17.23 -12.61 1.11
C GLU A 103 -15.96 -13.15 1.76
N VAL A 104 -15.00 -13.66 0.97
CA VAL A 104 -13.81 -14.33 1.52
C VAL A 104 -12.55 -13.78 0.89
N LYS A 105 -11.61 -13.36 1.74
CA LYS A 105 -10.22 -13.11 1.35
C LYS A 105 -9.31 -14.16 1.97
N THR A 106 -8.48 -14.78 1.15
CA THR A 106 -7.52 -15.81 1.54
C THR A 106 -6.10 -15.33 1.32
N TRP A 107 -5.20 -15.63 2.25
CA TRP A 107 -3.78 -15.36 2.08
C TRP A 107 -3.13 -16.51 1.32
N VAL A 108 -2.61 -16.21 0.13
CA VAL A 108 -2.10 -17.21 -0.80
C VAL A 108 -0.58 -17.20 -0.89
N ASN A 109 0.11 -16.19 -0.36
CA ASN A 109 1.56 -16.17 -0.24
C ASN A 109 1.94 -15.18 0.88
N ALA A 110 3.06 -15.39 1.54
CA ALA A 110 3.61 -14.40 2.46
C ALA A 110 5.13 -14.51 2.50
N GLN A 111 5.80 -13.37 2.55
CA GLN A 111 7.26 -13.26 2.62
C GLN A 111 7.65 -12.34 3.77
N ALA A 112 8.63 -12.72 4.57
CA ALA A 112 9.24 -11.87 5.58
C ALA A 112 10.74 -11.81 5.30
N ILE A 113 11.24 -10.63 4.92
CA ILE A 113 12.61 -10.46 4.46
C ILE A 113 13.29 -9.32 5.18
N THR A 114 14.58 -9.50 5.47
CA THR A 114 15.43 -8.42 5.95
C THR A 114 15.98 -7.66 4.75
N VAL A 115 15.75 -6.35 4.71
CA VAL A 115 16.19 -5.46 3.64
C VAL A 115 17.26 -4.55 4.20
N THR A 116 18.48 -4.63 3.66
CA THR A 116 19.58 -3.73 4.04
C THR A 116 19.51 -2.42 3.25
N PRO A 117 20.13 -1.34 3.74
CA PRO A 117 20.21 -0.07 3.01
C PRO A 117 20.81 -0.20 1.61
N GLU A 118 21.80 -1.09 1.42
CA GLU A 118 22.47 -1.33 0.13
C GLU A 118 21.50 -1.91 -0.88
N VAL A 119 20.74 -2.93 -0.48
CA VAL A 119 19.71 -3.56 -1.32
C VAL A 119 18.64 -2.52 -1.65
N TRP A 120 18.17 -1.78 -0.65
CA TRP A 120 17.12 -0.78 -0.82
C TRP A 120 17.52 0.35 -1.78
N ARG A 121 18.72 0.92 -1.61
CA ARG A 121 19.28 1.94 -2.51
C ARG A 121 19.37 1.44 -3.95
N LYS A 122 19.78 0.18 -4.16
CA LYS A 122 19.91 -0.41 -5.49
C LYS A 122 18.58 -0.43 -6.25
N LEU A 123 17.44 -0.55 -5.56
CA LEU A 123 16.12 -0.53 -6.19
C LEU A 123 15.70 0.84 -6.72
N TRP A 124 16.26 1.92 -6.17
CA TRP A 124 16.05 3.28 -6.65
C TRP A 124 16.88 3.60 -7.90
N GLY A 125 17.88 2.78 -8.22
CA GLY A 125 18.79 3.01 -9.36
C GLY A 125 19.49 4.37 -9.24
N ASP A 126 19.48 5.12 -10.33
CA ASP A 126 20.14 6.44 -10.41
C ASP A 126 19.23 7.60 -10.00
N ILE A 127 18.04 7.33 -9.41
CA ILE A 127 17.17 8.38 -8.90
C ILE A 127 17.87 9.10 -7.75
N THR A 128 17.92 10.43 -7.81
CA THR A 128 18.44 11.27 -6.72
C THR A 128 17.32 11.92 -5.92
N GLU A 129 17.61 12.37 -4.69
CA GLU A 129 16.65 13.16 -3.90
C GLU A 129 16.16 14.41 -4.65
N PRO A 130 17.03 15.23 -5.30
CA PRO A 130 16.59 16.33 -6.15
C PRO A 130 15.62 15.94 -7.27
N ASP A 131 15.72 14.73 -7.85
CA ASP A 131 14.78 14.28 -8.88
C ASP A 131 13.38 14.06 -8.29
N LEU A 132 13.32 13.45 -7.10
CA LEU A 132 12.07 13.26 -6.36
C LEU A 132 11.47 14.60 -5.92
N GLU A 133 12.28 15.52 -5.43
CA GLU A 133 11.84 16.86 -5.01
C GLU A 133 11.26 17.66 -6.17
N LYS A 134 11.91 17.64 -7.35
CA LYS A 134 11.37 18.26 -8.58
C LYS A 134 9.99 17.71 -8.93
N LEU A 135 9.82 16.38 -8.86
CA LEU A 135 8.53 15.75 -9.14
C LEU A 135 7.47 16.12 -8.09
N VAL A 136 7.85 16.17 -6.80
CA VAL A 136 6.98 16.63 -5.71
C VAL A 136 6.54 18.07 -5.90
N ALA A 137 7.45 18.96 -6.33
CA ALA A 137 7.13 20.36 -6.61
C ALA A 137 6.03 20.47 -7.68
N VAL A 138 6.14 19.73 -8.78
CA VAL A 138 5.10 19.69 -9.84
C VAL A 138 3.77 19.15 -9.32
N ILE A 139 3.80 18.10 -8.49
CA ILE A 139 2.59 17.50 -7.90
C ILE A 139 1.86 18.51 -7.00
N LYS A 140 2.62 19.25 -6.18
CA LYS A 140 2.09 20.17 -5.17
C LYS A 140 1.80 21.57 -5.71
N ASP A 141 2.18 21.88 -6.95
CA ASP A 141 1.95 23.18 -7.57
C ASP A 141 0.45 23.45 -7.78
N LYS A 142 -0.09 24.34 -6.94
CA LYS A 142 -1.52 24.73 -6.96
C LYS A 142 -1.85 25.72 -8.08
N SER A 143 -0.86 26.30 -8.75
CA SER A 143 -1.10 27.14 -9.93
C SER A 143 -1.52 26.30 -11.14
N LEU A 144 -1.18 25.01 -11.15
CA LEU A 144 -1.57 24.06 -12.19
C LEU A 144 -2.95 23.46 -11.93
N THR A 145 -3.73 23.32 -13.00
CA THR A 145 -4.92 22.47 -12.99
C THR A 145 -4.51 21.01 -12.72
N LEU A 146 -5.45 20.18 -12.25
CA LEU A 146 -5.18 18.76 -11.99
C LEU A 146 -4.69 18.04 -13.25
N GLU A 147 -5.24 18.36 -14.41
CA GLU A 147 -4.85 17.79 -15.69
C GLU A 147 -3.41 18.18 -16.07
N GLN A 148 -3.07 19.46 -15.96
CA GLN A 148 -1.72 19.96 -16.24
C GLN A 148 -0.69 19.31 -15.31
N ALA A 149 -0.99 19.21 -14.01
CA ALA A 149 -0.11 18.58 -13.05
C ALA A 149 0.09 17.09 -13.35
N ARG A 150 -0.98 16.36 -13.72
CA ARG A 150 -0.91 14.94 -14.15
C ARG A 150 -0.09 14.76 -15.41
N ALA A 151 -0.30 15.60 -16.42
CA ALA A 151 0.44 15.53 -17.68
C ALA A 151 1.94 15.77 -17.46
N LYS A 152 2.31 16.82 -16.72
CA LYS A 152 3.71 17.11 -16.38
C LYS A 152 4.35 15.99 -15.55
N ALA A 153 3.66 15.52 -14.51
CA ALA A 153 4.16 14.44 -13.67
C ALA A 153 4.36 13.14 -14.48
N LYS A 154 3.42 12.81 -15.38
CA LYS A 154 3.51 11.65 -16.29
C LYS A 154 4.71 11.76 -17.22
N ALA A 155 4.94 12.94 -17.81
CA ALA A 155 6.09 13.18 -18.68
C ALA A 155 7.41 13.01 -17.93
N MET A 156 7.52 13.59 -16.72
CA MET A 156 8.72 13.49 -15.89
C MET A 156 9.04 12.03 -15.50
N LYS A 157 8.06 11.26 -15.02
CA LYS A 157 8.30 9.85 -14.66
C LYS A 157 8.47 8.91 -15.86
N GLY A 158 8.23 9.41 -17.08
CA GLY A 158 8.32 8.66 -18.32
C GLY A 158 9.72 8.65 -18.96
N VAL A 159 10.71 9.25 -18.30
CA VAL A 159 12.10 9.32 -18.77
C VAL A 159 13.08 8.89 -17.66
N ALA A 160 14.34 8.69 -18.02
CA ALA A 160 15.41 8.41 -17.06
C ALA A 160 15.58 9.58 -16.05
N PRO A 161 15.96 9.30 -14.78
CA PRO A 161 16.27 7.97 -14.24
C PRO A 161 15.04 7.12 -13.86
N PHE A 162 13.83 7.70 -13.83
CA PHE A 162 12.63 7.03 -13.32
C PHE A 162 12.23 5.76 -14.08
N THR A 163 12.49 5.68 -15.38
CA THR A 163 12.19 4.48 -16.19
C THR A 163 13.15 3.31 -15.94
N ASN A 164 14.31 3.58 -15.33
CA ASN A 164 15.36 2.58 -15.13
C ASN A 164 15.31 1.99 -13.70
N ALA A 165 14.60 2.65 -12.79
CA ALA A 165 14.48 2.20 -11.40
C ALA A 165 13.50 1.03 -11.25
N VAL A 166 13.78 0.16 -10.29
CA VAL A 166 12.88 -0.93 -9.88
C VAL A 166 11.71 -0.37 -9.07
N ILE A 167 12.01 0.55 -8.15
CA ILE A 167 10.96 1.29 -7.43
C ILE A 167 10.32 2.30 -8.39
N GLN A 168 9.01 2.17 -8.56
CA GLN A 168 8.22 3.04 -9.42
C GLN A 168 7.61 4.18 -8.60
N VAL A 169 7.74 5.40 -9.09
CA VAL A 169 7.07 6.56 -8.51
C VAL A 169 5.64 6.72 -9.03
N ASN A 170 4.70 6.93 -8.13
CA ASN A 170 3.25 6.97 -8.36
C ASN A 170 2.66 8.29 -7.85
N PRO A 171 2.68 9.35 -8.67
CA PRO A 171 1.99 10.61 -8.35
C PRO A 171 0.50 10.37 -8.11
N LYS A 172 -0.01 10.73 -6.94
CA LYS A 172 -1.43 10.76 -6.63
C LYS A 172 -1.90 12.21 -6.65
N ILE A 173 -2.60 12.57 -7.72
CA ILE A 173 -3.08 13.92 -8.02
C ILE A 173 -4.58 13.85 -8.28
N ASP A 174 -5.38 14.22 -7.30
CA ASP A 174 -6.84 14.34 -7.37
C ASP A 174 -7.31 15.58 -6.59
N GLY A 175 -8.63 15.79 -6.52
CA GLY A 175 -9.20 16.97 -5.85
C GLY A 175 -8.90 17.06 -4.35
N SER A 176 -8.52 15.95 -3.73
CA SER A 176 -8.25 15.82 -2.29
C SER A 176 -6.78 15.52 -1.96
N GLN A 177 -6.01 14.98 -2.91
CA GLN A 177 -4.67 14.47 -2.66
C GLN A 177 -3.68 14.93 -3.74
N ARG A 178 -2.53 15.45 -3.27
CA ARG A 178 -1.36 15.80 -4.09
C ARG A 178 -0.11 15.27 -3.38
N ARG A 179 0.25 14.01 -3.62
CA ARG A 179 1.38 13.33 -2.96
C ARG A 179 2.13 12.41 -3.92
N LEU A 180 3.40 12.16 -3.64
CA LEU A 180 4.22 11.21 -4.39
C LEU A 180 4.30 9.90 -3.63
N GLN A 181 3.65 8.85 -4.14
CA GLN A 181 3.79 7.51 -3.58
C GLN A 181 4.80 6.70 -4.39
N CYS A 182 5.18 5.52 -3.91
CA CYS A 182 5.98 4.57 -4.68
C CYS A 182 5.51 3.13 -4.50
N SER A 183 5.93 2.26 -5.41
CA SER A 183 5.63 0.82 -5.40
C SER A 183 6.76 -0.01 -5.99
N ILE A 184 6.77 -1.30 -5.71
CA ILE A 184 7.61 -2.30 -6.40
C ILE A 184 6.68 -3.22 -7.19
N ARG A 185 7.03 -3.56 -8.44
CA ARG A 185 6.20 -4.51 -9.21
C ARG A 185 6.24 -5.89 -8.56
N PHE A 186 5.18 -6.66 -8.73
CA PHE A 186 5.08 -7.99 -8.15
C PHE A 186 6.28 -8.88 -8.53
N ASP A 187 6.63 -8.90 -9.81
CA ASP A 187 7.74 -9.71 -10.32
C ASP A 187 9.09 -9.21 -9.82
N ASP A 188 9.29 -7.89 -9.82
CA ASP A 188 10.52 -7.26 -9.34
C ASP A 188 10.76 -7.53 -7.84
N PHE A 189 9.71 -7.64 -7.04
CA PHE A 189 9.84 -8.01 -5.63
C PHE A 189 10.45 -9.41 -5.47
N PHE A 190 9.93 -10.41 -6.17
CA PHE A 190 10.52 -11.75 -6.11
C PHE A 190 11.90 -11.79 -6.75
N GLN A 191 12.14 -11.04 -7.83
CA GLN A 191 13.44 -11.01 -8.50
C GLN A 191 14.54 -10.36 -7.63
N HIS A 192 14.24 -9.24 -6.98
CA HIS A 192 15.27 -8.41 -6.33
C HIS A 192 15.31 -8.54 -4.81
N LEU A 193 14.18 -8.88 -4.18
CA LEU A 193 14.07 -8.90 -2.72
C LEU A 193 13.86 -10.31 -2.16
N VAL A 194 13.35 -11.25 -2.96
CA VAL A 194 13.12 -12.63 -2.53
C VAL A 194 13.57 -13.65 -3.60
N PRO A 195 14.83 -13.61 -4.08
CA PRO A 195 15.26 -14.42 -5.24
C PRO A 195 15.17 -15.93 -4.99
N GLU A 196 15.28 -16.37 -3.73
CA GLU A 196 15.12 -17.77 -3.32
C GLU A 196 13.67 -18.09 -2.88
N GLY A 197 12.81 -17.08 -2.85
CA GLY A 197 11.41 -17.21 -2.46
C GLY A 197 10.57 -17.85 -3.56
N LYS A 198 9.53 -18.57 -3.13
CA LYS A 198 8.55 -19.12 -4.06
C LYS A 198 7.42 -18.13 -4.28
N LYS A 199 7.22 -17.77 -5.54
CA LYS A 199 6.10 -16.95 -6.01
C LYS A 199 4.76 -17.71 -5.94
N ASP A 200 4.81 -19.04 -5.90
CA ASP A 200 3.64 -19.91 -5.94
C ASP A 200 2.62 -19.60 -4.85
N LYS A 201 1.35 -19.84 -5.20
CA LYS A 201 0.26 -19.79 -4.24
C LYS A 201 0.33 -21.02 -3.33
N VAL A 202 0.04 -20.81 -2.06
CA VAL A 202 -0.11 -21.86 -1.05
C VAL A 202 -1.52 -21.80 -0.47
N GLY A 203 -2.05 -22.96 -0.05
CA GLY A 203 -3.38 -23.02 0.59
C GLY A 203 -3.43 -22.41 1.99
N ALA A 204 -2.27 -22.22 2.64
CA ALA A 204 -2.14 -21.61 3.95
C ALA A 204 -0.83 -20.81 4.03
N ALA A 205 -0.88 -19.52 3.71
CA ALA A 205 0.27 -18.63 3.85
C ALA A 205 0.70 -18.51 5.31
N LYS A 206 2.02 -18.42 5.53
CA LYS A 206 2.62 -18.37 6.86
C LYS A 206 3.59 -17.20 6.99
N VAL A 207 3.63 -16.58 8.15
CA VAL A 207 4.71 -15.68 8.57
C VAL A 207 5.36 -16.31 9.80
N PHE A 208 6.69 -16.45 9.81
CA PHE A 208 7.46 -17.09 10.88
C PHE A 208 6.87 -18.43 11.37
N GLY A 209 6.42 -19.26 10.43
CA GLY A 209 5.86 -20.59 10.70
C GLY A 209 4.39 -20.61 11.13
N ARG A 210 3.78 -19.48 11.47
CA ARG A 210 2.36 -19.39 11.86
C ARG A 210 1.48 -19.07 10.65
N VAL A 211 0.36 -19.78 10.53
CA VAL A 211 -0.64 -19.58 9.46
C VAL A 211 -1.39 -18.27 9.66
N ILE A 212 -1.52 -17.48 8.60
CA ILE A 212 -2.34 -16.27 8.59
C ILE A 212 -3.82 -16.70 8.43
N PRO A 213 -4.72 -16.31 9.35
CA PRO A 213 -6.13 -16.65 9.23
C PRO A 213 -6.79 -15.95 8.03
N PRO A 214 -7.82 -16.57 7.41
CA PRO A 214 -8.61 -15.90 6.38
C PRO A 214 -9.37 -14.70 6.96
N VAL A 215 -9.71 -13.73 6.10
CA VAL A 215 -10.46 -12.53 6.48
C VAL A 215 -11.85 -12.61 5.86
N ALA A 216 -12.88 -12.51 6.69
CA ALA A 216 -14.24 -12.31 6.19
C ALA A 216 -14.34 -10.93 5.52
N ALA A 217 -14.71 -10.90 4.24
CA ALA A 217 -15.05 -9.68 3.53
C ALA A 217 -16.56 -9.42 3.69
N PRO A 218 -16.98 -8.21 4.10
CA PRO A 218 -18.40 -7.89 4.14
C PRO A 218 -18.99 -7.91 2.71
N PRO A 219 -20.26 -8.31 2.54
CA PRO A 219 -20.88 -8.42 1.21
C PRO A 219 -20.91 -7.08 0.48
N ARG A 220 -20.62 -7.09 -0.83
CA ARG A 220 -20.71 -5.89 -1.68
C ARG A 220 -22.18 -5.58 -1.96
N THR A 221 -22.65 -4.40 -1.56
CA THR A 221 -23.93 -3.88 -2.05
C THR A 221 -23.73 -3.41 -3.50
N ILE A 222 -24.11 -4.24 -4.48
CA ILE A 222 -24.16 -3.84 -5.88
C ILE A 222 -25.42 -2.99 -6.04
N THR A 223 -25.26 -1.67 -6.14
CA THR A 223 -26.37 -0.80 -6.56
C THR A 223 -26.51 -0.97 -8.08
N ALA A 224 -27.64 -1.52 -8.52
CA ALA A 224 -27.95 -1.63 -9.94
C ALA A 224 -27.97 -0.24 -10.60
N PRO A 225 -27.51 -0.08 -11.85
CA PRO A 225 -27.62 1.19 -12.55
C PRO A 225 -29.10 1.55 -12.70
N SER A 226 -29.47 2.74 -12.22
CA SER A 226 -30.80 3.30 -12.47
C SER A 226 -30.98 3.51 -13.96
N SER A 227 -31.83 2.71 -14.59
CA SER A 227 -32.36 2.98 -15.92
C SER A 227 -33.31 4.17 -15.84
N SER A 228 -32.82 5.37 -16.16
CA SER A 228 -33.69 6.51 -16.47
C SER A 228 -33.96 6.52 -17.97
N HIS A 229 -35.20 6.20 -18.33
CA HIS A 229 -35.84 6.62 -19.59
C HIS A 229 -36.35 8.06 -19.44
#